data_AF-X1PWG8-F1
#
_entry.id   AF-X1PWG8-F1
#
_cell.length_a   1.000
_cell.length_b   1.000
_cell.length_c   1.000
_cell.angle_alpha   90.00
_cell.angle_beta   90.00
_cell.angle_gamma   90.00
#
_symmetry.space_group_name_H-M   'P 1'
#
loop_
_entity.id
_entity.type
_entity.pdbx_description
1 polymer ?
#
loop_
_entity_poly.entity_id
_entity_poly.type
_entity_poly.pdbx_seq_one_letter_code
_entity_poly.pdbx_strand_id
1 'polypeptide(L)'
;VEIELVARFCDFLSEKKAAEAINFLNEITDRGLDLQEFAKILINYLRQTLILKIVGIKTANPIVTGLTKEELQKMEEQAAVFKETELRNILNLFLEAENKMKYSPIPQLPLELAIIESCGVV
;
A
#
# COMPACT_ATOMS: atom_id res chain seq x y z
N VAL A 1 11.45 0.60 9.76
CA VAL A 1 10.64 -0.58 10.15
C VAL A 1 9.26 -0.53 9.51
N GLU A 2 8.43 0.49 9.75
CA GLU A 2 7.08 0.53 9.16
C GLU A 2 7.07 0.76 7.64
N ILE A 3 7.92 1.67 7.14
CA ILE A 3 8.03 1.97 5.70
C ILE A 3 8.49 0.76 4.89
N GLU A 4 9.44 -0.03 5.41
CA GLU A 4 9.90 -1.26 4.74
C GLU A 4 8.79 -2.31 4.60
N LEU A 5 7.91 -2.44 5.61
CA LEU A 5 6.79 -3.37 5.56
C LEU A 5 5.77 -2.95 4.50
N VAL A 6 5.39 -1.67 4.46
CA VAL A 6 4.45 -1.17 3.45
C VAL A 6 5.06 -1.15 2.05
N ALA A 7 6.37 -0.89 1.92
CA ALA A 7 7.08 -1.00 0.65
C ALA A 7 7.07 -2.46 0.17
N ARG A 8 7.39 -3.44 1.02
CA ARG A 8 7.31 -4.86 0.67
C ARG A 8 5.88 -5.29 0.31
N PHE A 9 4.88 -4.79 1.02
CA PHE A 9 3.49 -5.06 0.67
C PHE A 9 3.11 -4.47 -0.69
N CYS A 10 3.57 -3.26 -0.98
CA CYS A 10 3.40 -2.59 -2.26
C CYS A 10 4.04 -3.39 -3.42
N ASP A 11 5.18 -4.05 -3.19
CA ASP A 11 5.78 -4.97 -4.18
C ASP A 11 4.80 -6.09 -4.55
N PHE A 12 4.17 -6.76 -3.56
CA PHE A 12 3.19 -7.81 -3.85
C PHE A 12 1.99 -7.30 -4.67
N LEU A 13 1.51 -6.08 -4.39
CA LEU A 13 0.42 -5.47 -5.16
C LEU A 13 0.83 -5.15 -6.60
N SER A 14 2.08 -4.69 -6.78
CA SER A 14 2.65 -4.36 -8.10
C SER A 14 2.83 -5.62 -8.95
N GLU A 15 3.25 -6.72 -8.32
CA GLU A 15 3.50 -8.01 -8.95
C GLU A 15 2.24 -8.89 -9.08
N LYS A 16 1.08 -8.37 -8.64
CA LYS A 16 -0.22 -9.08 -8.65
C LYS A 16 -0.20 -10.39 -7.86
N LYS A 17 0.59 -10.43 -6.79
CA LYS A 17 0.79 -11.57 -5.89
C LYS A 17 -0.19 -11.55 -4.71
N ALA A 18 -1.47 -11.79 -5.01
CA ALA A 18 -2.54 -11.71 -4.01
C ALA A 18 -2.34 -12.68 -2.83
N ALA A 19 -1.93 -13.92 -3.11
CA ALA A 19 -1.72 -14.93 -2.08
C ALA A 19 -0.60 -14.52 -1.11
N GLU A 20 0.52 -14.02 -1.64
CA GLU A 20 1.65 -13.53 -0.86
C GLU A 20 1.30 -12.28 -0.06
N ALA A 21 0.50 -11.37 -0.61
CA ALA A 21 0.00 -10.20 0.11
C ALA A 21 -0.91 -10.59 1.28
N ILE A 22 -1.82 -11.54 1.10
CA ILE A 22 -2.70 -12.05 2.17
C ILE A 22 -1.87 -12.76 3.25
N ASN A 23 -0.93 -13.62 2.85
CA ASN A 23 -0.04 -14.31 3.79
C ASN A 23 0.81 -13.32 4.58
N PHE A 24 1.33 -12.27 3.94
CA PHE A 24 2.08 -11.23 4.62
C PHE A 24 1.22 -10.49 5.65
N LEU A 25 -0.04 -10.24 5.33
CA LEU A 25 -0.98 -9.57 6.22
C LEU A 25 -1.27 -10.44 7.47
N ASN A 26 -1.40 -11.76 7.30
CA ASN A 26 -1.46 -12.70 8.42
C ASN A 26 -0.17 -12.66 9.26
N GLU A 27 1.00 -12.73 8.61
CA GLU A 27 2.28 -12.74 9.31
C GLU A 27 2.52 -11.50 10.19
N ILE A 28 2.16 -10.30 9.70
CA ILE A 28 2.32 -9.07 10.50
C ILE A 28 1.32 -9.01 11.65
N THR A 29 0.11 -9.54 11.45
CA THR A 29 -0.92 -9.63 12.49
C THR A 29 -0.49 -10.59 13.61
N ASP A 30 0.05 -11.75 13.25
CA ASP A 30 0.58 -12.75 14.18
C ASP A 30 1.77 -12.22 15.00
N ARG A 31 2.52 -11.26 14.44
CA ARG A 31 3.60 -10.53 15.14
C ARG A 31 3.09 -9.43 16.07
N GLY A 32 1.77 -9.21 16.14
CA GLY A 32 1.13 -8.22 16.99
C GLY A 32 1.07 -6.81 16.42
N LEU A 33 1.27 -6.64 15.11
CA LEU A 33 1.07 -5.33 14.48
C LEU A 33 -0.43 -5.00 14.40
N ASP A 34 -0.74 -3.74 14.64
CA ASP A 34 -2.09 -3.22 14.45
C ASP A 34 -2.37 -3.04 12.95
N LEU A 35 -3.32 -3.82 12.41
CA LEU A 35 -3.68 -3.77 11.00
C LEU A 35 -4.32 -2.44 10.58
N GLN A 36 -5.02 -1.76 11.48
CA GLN A 36 -5.63 -0.47 11.19
C GLN A 36 -4.54 0.58 10.99
N GLU A 37 -3.52 0.57 11.85
CA GLU A 37 -2.37 1.46 11.72
C GLU A 37 -1.53 1.14 10.48
N PHE A 38 -1.27 -0.16 10.22
CA PHE A 38 -0.63 -0.60 8.99
C PHE A 38 -1.36 -0.09 7.74
N ALA A 39 -2.70 -0.19 7.70
CA ALA A 39 -3.50 0.29 6.57
C ALA A 39 -3.34 1.80 6.35
N LYS A 40 -3.31 2.61 7.42
CA LYS A 40 -3.08 4.06 7.31
C LYS A 40 -1.70 4.40 6.77
N ILE A 41 -0.66 3.72 7.24
CA ILE A 41 0.72 3.92 6.78
C ILE A 41 0.82 3.53 5.31
N LEU A 42 0.22 2.39 4.93
CA LEU A 42 0.16 1.94 3.54
C LEU A 42 -0.58 2.94 2.64
N ILE A 43 -1.75 3.44 3.06
CA ILE A 43 -2.50 4.46 2.31
C ILE A 43 -1.65 5.71 2.10
N ASN A 44 -0.94 6.18 3.14
CA ASN A 44 -0.06 7.33 3.02
C ASN A 44 1.12 7.05 2.08
N TYR A 45 1.71 5.85 2.15
CA TYR A 45 2.78 5.43 1.26
C TYR A 45 2.33 5.38 -0.21
N LEU A 46 1.16 4.79 -0.48
CA LEU A 46 0.54 4.73 -1.81
C LEU A 46 0.20 6.14 -2.33
N ARG A 47 -0.28 7.03 -1.46
CA ARG A 47 -0.52 8.44 -1.79
C ARG A 47 0.77 9.13 -2.24
N GLN A 48 1.86 9.00 -1.48
CA GLN A 48 3.15 9.58 -1.85
C GLN A 48 3.66 9.00 -3.18
N THR A 49 3.53 7.70 -3.37
CA THR A 49 3.88 6.99 -4.62
C THR A 49 3.08 7.53 -5.81
N LEU A 50 1.77 7.76 -5.66
CA LEU A 50 0.92 8.36 -6.69
C LEU A 50 1.35 9.79 -7.03
N ILE A 51 1.67 10.61 -6.02
CA ILE A 51 2.15 11.97 -6.25
C ILE A 51 3.49 11.97 -6.99
N LEU A 52 4.43 11.09 -6.62
CA LEU A 52 5.68 10.91 -7.36
C LEU A 52 5.43 10.49 -8.81
N LYS A 53 4.47 9.59 -9.06
CA LYS A 53 4.11 9.17 -10.41
C LYS A 53 3.58 10.32 -11.27
N ILE A 54 2.81 11.25 -10.69
CA ILE A 54 2.20 12.37 -11.41
C ILE A 54 3.19 13.52 -11.62
N VAL A 55 3.91 13.91 -10.57
CA VAL A 55 4.73 15.14 -10.55
C VAL A 55 6.17 14.86 -11.01
N GLY A 56 6.63 13.62 -10.89
CA GLY A 56 7.99 13.20 -11.22
C GLY A 56 9.02 13.56 -10.16
N ILE A 57 10.14 12.85 -10.20
CA ILE A 57 11.23 12.85 -9.19
C ILE A 57 11.95 14.20 -9.07
N LYS A 58 11.95 14.99 -10.14
CA LYS A 58 12.75 16.24 -10.22
C LYS A 58 12.16 17.40 -9.41
N THR A 59 10.94 17.26 -8.92
CA THR A 59 10.26 18.31 -8.16
C THR A 59 10.18 17.87 -6.72
N ALA A 60 10.90 18.56 -5.83
CA ALA A 60 10.71 18.40 -4.39
C ALA A 60 9.23 18.69 -4.08
N ASN A 61 8.48 17.65 -3.72
CA ASN A 61 7.06 17.78 -3.43
C ASN A 61 6.87 17.73 -1.91
N PRO A 62 6.22 18.74 -1.29
CA PRO A 62 6.02 18.78 0.16
C PRO A 62 5.13 17.65 0.70
N ILE A 63 4.46 16.88 -0.16
CA ILE A 63 3.70 15.69 0.21
C ILE A 63 4.62 14.48 0.39
N VAL A 64 5.73 14.40 -0.35
CA VAL A 64 6.68 13.29 -0.31
C VAL A 64 7.73 13.60 0.74
N THR A 65 7.55 13.08 1.95
CA THR A 65 8.35 13.45 3.13
C THR A 65 8.48 12.29 4.11
N GLY A 66 9.45 12.37 5.01
CA GLY A 66 9.63 11.37 6.07
C GLY A 66 10.28 10.06 5.61
N LEU A 67 10.94 10.08 4.44
CA LEU A 67 11.64 8.93 3.86
C LEU A 67 13.16 9.13 3.92
N THR A 68 13.89 8.06 4.18
CA THR A 68 15.34 8.00 3.94
C THR A 68 15.61 8.01 2.43
N LYS A 69 16.89 8.16 2.04
CA LYS A 69 17.28 8.06 0.62
C LYS A 69 16.95 6.70 0.02
N GLU A 70 17.14 5.63 0.80
CA GLU A 70 16.89 4.26 0.38
C GLU A 70 15.39 4.00 0.21
N GLU A 71 14.57 4.48 1.15
CA GLU A 71 13.11 4.37 1.08
C GLU A 71 12.53 5.19 -0.08
N LEU A 72 13.07 6.39 -0.31
CA LEU A 72 12.68 7.22 -1.46
C LEU A 72 13.03 6.50 -2.77
N GLN A 73 14.24 5.98 -2.91
CA GLN A 73 14.65 5.24 -4.10
C GLN A 73 13.73 4.03 -4.35
N LYS A 74 13.42 3.25 -3.31
CA LYS A 74 12.48 2.12 -3.43
C LYS A 74 11.08 2.58 -3.87
N MET A 75 10.59 3.69 -3.33
CA MET A 75 9.31 4.28 -3.74
C MET A 75 9.32 4.75 -5.20
N GLU A 76 10.44 5.32 -5.67
CA GLU A 76 10.61 5.72 -7.07
C GLU A 76 10.57 4.53 -8.02
N GLU A 77 11.25 3.43 -7.66
CA GLU A 77 11.22 2.17 -8.41
C GLU A 77 9.78 1.64 -8.51
N GLN A 78 9.04 1.62 -7.39
CA GLN A 78 7.63 1.18 -7.39
C GLN A 78 6.73 2.11 -8.19
N ALA A 79 6.89 3.43 -8.06
CA ALA A 79 6.15 4.41 -8.86
C ALA A 79 6.39 4.22 -10.36
N ALA A 80 7.60 3.81 -10.77
CA ALA A 80 7.91 3.52 -12.16
C ALA A 80 7.14 2.29 -12.69
N VAL A 81 6.98 1.24 -11.88
CA VAL A 81 6.29 -0.01 -12.23
C VAL A 81 4.78 0.19 -12.44
N PHE A 82 4.12 0.91 -11.54
CA PHE A 82 2.68 1.10 -11.63
C PHE A 82 2.25 2.04 -12.76
N LYS A 83 1.06 1.82 -13.33
CA LYS A 83 0.32 2.88 -14.03
C LYS A 83 -0.33 3.81 -13.00
N GLU A 84 -0.52 5.07 -13.35
CA GLU A 84 -1.23 6.03 -12.50
C GLU A 84 -2.65 5.55 -12.15
N THR A 85 -3.38 5.02 -13.13
CA THR A 85 -4.73 4.49 -12.94
C THR A 85 -4.77 3.30 -11.99
N GLU A 86 -3.73 2.46 -11.97
CA GLU A 86 -3.62 1.33 -11.06
C GLU A 86 -3.41 1.82 -9.63
N LEU A 87 -2.47 2.75 -9.40
CA LEU A 87 -2.25 3.35 -8.08
C LEU A 87 -3.51 4.04 -7.55
N ARG A 88 -4.23 4.78 -8.41
CA ARG A 88 -5.50 5.41 -8.05
C ARG A 88 -6.56 4.39 -7.64
N ASN A 89 -6.69 3.29 -8.39
CA ASN A 89 -7.62 2.22 -8.06
C ASN A 89 -7.28 1.54 -6.73
N ILE A 90 -6.01 1.16 -6.55
CA ILE A 90 -5.50 0.58 -5.30
C ILE A 90 -5.81 1.52 -4.14
N LEU A 91 -5.46 2.79 -4.24
CA LEU A 91 -5.67 3.76 -3.17
C LEU A 91 -7.15 3.87 -2.76
N ASN A 92 -8.07 3.87 -3.73
CA ASN A 92 -9.51 3.87 -3.45
C ASN A 92 -9.98 2.61 -2.71
N LEU A 93 -9.54 1.43 -3.17
CA LEU A 93 -9.88 0.14 -2.53
C LEU A 93 -9.38 0.10 -1.08
N PHE A 94 -8.15 0.54 -0.82
CA PHE A 94 -7.57 0.52 0.51
C PHE A 94 -8.16 1.60 1.43
N LEU A 95 -8.52 2.78 0.91
CA LEU A 95 -9.28 3.79 1.66
C LEU A 95 -10.65 3.26 2.09
N GLU A 96 -11.36 2.59 1.18
CA GLU A 96 -12.65 1.98 1.49
C GLU A 96 -12.50 0.83 2.50
N ALA A 97 -11.47 0.00 2.33
CA ALA A 97 -11.17 -1.09 3.23
C ALA A 97 -10.91 -0.58 4.66
N GLU A 98 -10.00 0.38 4.84
CA GLU A 98 -9.64 0.94 6.15
C GLU A 98 -10.87 1.50 6.90
N ASN A 99 -11.76 2.20 6.19
CA ASN A 99 -13.02 2.69 6.77
C ASN A 99 -13.96 1.55 7.22
N LYS A 100 -14.02 0.46 6.46
CA LYS A 100 -14.86 -0.70 6.77
C LYS A 100 -14.31 -1.56 7.91
N MET A 101 -13.00 -1.57 8.12
CA MET A 101 -12.35 -2.39 9.17
C MET A 101 -12.98 -2.16 10.55
N LYS A 102 -13.31 -0.91 10.88
CA LYS A 102 -13.89 -0.52 12.18
C LYS A 102 -15.23 -1.19 12.51
N TYR A 103 -16.00 -1.57 11.49
CA TYR A 103 -17.36 -2.12 11.66
C TYR A 103 -17.48 -3.55 11.13
N SER A 104 -16.41 -4.10 10.59
CA SER A 104 -16.39 -5.45 10.06
C SER A 104 -16.40 -6.46 11.21
N PRO A 105 -17.19 -7.55 11.14
CA PRO A 105 -17.09 -8.65 12.10
C PRO A 105 -15.72 -9.34 12.06
N ILE A 106 -15.02 -9.24 10.92
CA ILE A 106 -13.64 -9.68 10.73
C ILE A 106 -12.84 -8.45 10.28
N PRO A 107 -12.10 -7.77 11.17
CA PRO A 107 -11.40 -6.53 10.84
C PRO A 107 -10.43 -6.64 9.66
N GLN A 108 -9.88 -7.83 9.42
CA GLN A 108 -8.94 -8.12 8.35
C GLN A 108 -9.58 -8.25 6.95
N LEU A 109 -10.84 -8.71 6.89
CA LEU A 109 -11.53 -9.06 5.65
C LEU A 109 -11.60 -7.91 4.62
N PRO A 110 -11.88 -6.64 5.01
CA PRO A 110 -11.88 -5.54 4.05
C PRO A 110 -10.54 -5.37 3.32
N LEU A 111 -9.41 -5.59 4.00
CA LEU A 111 -8.08 -5.50 3.37
C LEU A 111 -7.84 -6.69 2.43
N GLU A 112 -8.26 -7.89 2.82
CA GLU A 112 -8.17 -9.09 1.97
C GLU A 112 -8.93 -8.91 0.66
N LEU A 113 -10.15 -8.36 0.72
CA LEU A 113 -10.94 -8.03 -0.47
C LEU A 113 -10.23 -6.97 -1.34
N ALA A 114 -9.70 -5.90 -0.73
CA ALA A 114 -8.94 -4.89 -1.47
C ALA A 114 -7.70 -5.47 -2.19
N ILE A 115 -7.03 -6.46 -1.58
CA ILE A 115 -5.90 -7.18 -2.21
C ILE A 115 -6.38 -7.97 -3.44
N ILE A 116 -7.46 -8.75 -3.31
CA ILE A 116 -8.00 -9.59 -4.40
C ILE A 116 -8.39 -8.71 -5.59
N GLU A 117 -9.14 -7.64 -5.33
CA GLU A 117 -9.60 -6.69 -6.35
C GLU A 117 -8.44 -5.94 -7.02
N SER A 118 -7.46 -5.47 -6.23
CA SER A 118 -6.30 -4.75 -6.78
C SER A 118 -5.37 -5.62 -7.62
N CYS A 119 -5.27 -6.91 -7.29
CA CYS A 119 -4.51 -7.89 -8.05
C CYS A 119 -5.25 -8.40 -9.29
N GLY A 120 -6.53 -8.06 -9.47
CA GLY A 120 -7.33 -8.50 -10.61
C GLY A 120 -7.67 -9.99 -10.57
N VAL A 121 -7.82 -10.56 -9.37
CA VAL A 121 -8.34 -11.92 -9.18
C VAL A 121 -9.87 -11.85 -9.23
N VAL A 122 -10.41 -11.42 -10.37
CA VAL A 122 -11.86 -11.37 -10.68
C VAL A 122 -12.08 -11.61 -12.18
#